data_AF-A0A3D3MDI1-F1
#
_entry.id   AF-A0A3D3MDI1-F1
#
_cell.length_a   1.000
_cell.length_b   1.000
_cell.length_c   1.000
_cell.angle_alpha   90.00
_cell.angle_beta   90.00
_cell.angle_gamma   90.00
#
_symmetry.space_group_name_H-M   'P 1'
#
loop_
_entity.id
_entity.type
_entity.pdbx_description
1 polymer ?
#
loop_
_entity_poly.entity_id
_entity_poly.type
_entity_poly.pdbx_seq_one_letter_code
_entity_poly.pdbx_strand_id
1 'polypeptide(L)'
;MEKENLDLEVFYYVDPMRIIDDPVESFNELMKYDKEKTAIEIFLKDCHLKDFLWVIIRLFKNRYANGALLSSFISETIEREKKADGILYHKRNQYRDDVKSLQFKYDSADHFEYLAFEIPYLLVDITDTIEDILNDQRYLKNNNRYILNSDSGIEYMEASPSFFKLKANMNKSKRFH
;
A
#
# COMPACT_ATOMS: atom_id res chain seq x y z
N MET A 1 18.33 -8.39 -1.66
CA MET A 1 18.14 -6.93 -1.73
C MET A 1 17.62 -6.47 -0.39
N GLU A 2 18.17 -5.42 0.20
CA GLU A 2 17.68 -4.89 1.48
C GLU A 2 16.50 -3.93 1.24
N LYS A 3 15.50 -3.93 2.13
CA LYS A 3 14.28 -3.11 2.00
C LYS A 3 14.57 -1.61 1.99
N GLU A 4 15.64 -1.19 2.66
CA GLU A 4 16.08 0.20 2.75
C GLU A 4 16.49 0.76 1.38
N ASN A 5 17.00 -0.10 0.51
CA ASN A 5 17.50 0.25 -0.83
C ASN A 5 16.42 0.27 -1.92
N LEU A 6 15.17 -0.03 -1.58
CA LEU A 6 14.06 0.06 -2.53
C LEU A 6 13.74 1.52 -2.85
N ASP A 7 13.80 1.89 -4.12
CA ASP A 7 13.34 3.19 -4.59
C ASP A 7 11.82 3.19 -4.75
N LEU A 8 11.14 3.72 -3.73
CA LEU A 8 9.69 3.79 -3.69
C LEU A 8 9.13 5.02 -4.40
N GLU A 9 9.97 5.92 -4.95
CA GLU A 9 9.49 7.12 -5.63
C GLU A 9 8.62 6.82 -6.85
N VAL A 10 8.79 5.62 -7.42
CA VAL A 10 7.98 5.10 -8.54
C VAL A 10 6.47 5.09 -8.25
N PHE A 11 6.07 5.00 -6.98
CA PHE A 11 4.66 5.01 -6.56
C PHE A 11 4.08 6.42 -6.42
N TYR A 12 4.92 7.46 -6.44
CA TYR A 12 4.50 8.86 -6.35
C TYR A 12 4.63 9.60 -7.67
N TYR A 13 5.10 8.92 -8.70
CA TYR A 13 5.37 9.49 -10.01
C TYR A 13 4.07 9.82 -10.79
N VAL A 14 2.91 9.36 -10.33
CA VAL A 14 1.60 9.79 -10.86
C VAL A 14 1.20 11.15 -10.27
N ASP A 15 2.08 12.14 -10.38
CA ASP A 15 1.64 13.53 -10.37
C ASP A 15 0.67 13.72 -11.56
N PRO A 16 -0.36 14.54 -11.36
CA PRO A 16 -1.74 14.31 -11.78
C PRO A 16 -1.83 14.00 -13.27
N MET A 17 -2.42 12.85 -13.63
CA MET A 17 -2.91 12.47 -14.97
C MET A 17 -2.64 13.56 -16.02
N ARG A 18 -1.37 13.74 -16.42
CA ARG A 18 -1.12 14.53 -17.61
C ARG A 18 -1.63 13.61 -18.69
N ILE A 19 -2.72 14.00 -19.33
CA ILE A 19 -3.06 13.45 -20.62
C ILE A 19 -1.90 13.87 -21.51
N ILE A 20 -0.94 12.95 -21.66
CA ILE A 20 0.16 13.12 -22.57
C ILE A 20 -0.44 12.77 -23.92
N ASP A 21 -0.81 13.79 -24.69
CA ASP A 21 -1.40 13.61 -26.03
C ASP A 21 -0.41 12.96 -27.02
N ASP A 22 0.88 12.88 -26.67
CA ASP A 22 1.93 12.20 -27.43
C ASP A 22 2.08 10.71 -27.02
N PRO A 23 1.84 9.75 -27.92
CA PRO A 23 2.01 8.31 -27.66
C PRO A 23 3.43 7.89 -27.28
N VAL A 24 4.46 8.59 -27.74
CA VAL A 24 5.87 8.28 -27.49
C VAL A 24 6.27 8.75 -26.09
N GLU A 25 5.82 9.94 -25.70
CA GLU A 25 6.02 10.45 -24.34
C GLU A 25 5.22 9.61 -23.34
N SER A 26 3.99 9.19 -23.68
CA SER A 26 3.20 8.23 -22.91
C SER A 26 3.93 6.89 -22.71
N PHE A 27 4.55 6.35 -23.77
CA PHE A 27 5.30 5.08 -23.70
C PHE A 27 6.57 5.21 -22.86
N ASN A 28 7.35 6.28 -23.05
CA ASN A 28 8.57 6.53 -22.28
C ASN A 28 8.27 6.76 -20.79
N GLU A 29 7.16 7.42 -20.48
CA GLU A 29 6.69 7.63 -19.10
C GLU A 29 6.18 6.33 -18.47
N LEU A 30 5.57 5.43 -19.25
CA LEU A 30 5.13 4.11 -18.79
C LEU A 30 6.33 3.18 -18.51
N MET A 31 7.36 3.25 -19.35
CA MET A 31 8.66 2.56 -19.19
C MET A 31 9.55 3.21 -18.13
N LYS A 32 9.19 4.41 -17.65
CA LYS A 32 9.93 5.07 -16.59
C LYS A 32 9.89 4.21 -15.33
N TYR A 33 11.06 3.98 -14.77
CA TYR A 33 11.29 3.18 -13.59
C TYR A 33 11.03 1.67 -13.71
N ASP A 34 11.13 1.09 -14.91
CA ASP A 34 10.90 -0.35 -15.13
C ASP A 34 11.80 -1.25 -14.26
N LYS A 35 13.06 -0.85 -14.08
CA LYS A 35 14.02 -1.58 -13.23
C LYS A 35 13.63 -1.53 -11.76
N GLU A 36 13.24 -0.36 -11.27
CA GLU A 36 12.85 -0.11 -9.89
C GLU A 36 11.53 -0.80 -9.57
N LYS A 37 10.54 -0.73 -10.47
CA LYS A 37 9.28 -1.48 -10.41
C LYS A 37 9.54 -2.97 -10.30
N THR A 38 10.38 -3.52 -11.18
CA THR A 38 10.77 -4.93 -11.16
C THR A 38 11.47 -5.31 -9.87
N ALA A 39 12.39 -4.48 -9.37
CA ALA A 39 13.10 -4.71 -8.11
C ALA A 39 12.15 -4.77 -6.91
N ILE A 40 11.18 -3.85 -6.84
CA ILE A 40 10.17 -3.82 -5.78
C ILE A 40 9.24 -5.03 -5.88
N GLU A 41 8.78 -5.36 -7.08
CA GLU A 41 7.92 -6.53 -7.29
C GLU A 41 8.63 -7.82 -6.85
N ILE A 42 9.89 -8.01 -7.26
CA ILE A 42 10.73 -9.15 -6.85
C ILE A 42 10.91 -9.16 -5.33
N PHE A 43 11.16 -8.02 -4.71
CA PHE A 43 11.31 -7.97 -3.25
C PHE A 43 10.02 -8.35 -2.53
N LEU A 44 8.87 -7.82 -2.96
CA LEU A 44 7.57 -8.08 -2.34
C LEU A 44 7.13 -9.55 -2.46
N LYS A 45 7.63 -10.28 -3.48
CA LYS A 45 7.42 -11.73 -3.67
C LYS A 45 8.01 -12.55 -2.52
N ASP A 46 9.28 -12.30 -2.20
CA ASP A 46 10.05 -13.25 -1.39
C ASP A 46 10.35 -12.74 0.04
N CYS A 47 9.99 -11.49 0.36
CA CYS A 47 10.31 -10.92 1.66
C CYS A 47 9.46 -11.49 2.80
N HIS A 48 9.98 -11.45 4.03
CA HIS A 48 9.24 -11.81 5.23
C HIS A 48 8.08 -10.82 5.49
N LEU A 49 7.05 -11.25 6.22
CA LEU A 49 5.86 -10.43 6.49
C LEU A 49 6.20 -9.08 7.15
N LYS A 50 7.22 -9.06 8.03
CA LYS A 50 7.72 -7.83 8.65
C LYS A 50 8.23 -6.81 7.64
N ASP A 51 8.99 -7.26 6.64
CA ASP A 51 9.53 -6.37 5.61
C ASP A 51 8.45 -5.96 4.60
N PHE A 52 7.52 -6.85 4.30
CA PHE A 52 6.34 -6.56 3.49
C PHE A 52 5.48 -5.45 4.10
N LEU A 53 5.11 -5.59 5.38
CA LEU A 53 4.39 -4.57 6.14
C LEU A 53 5.18 -3.26 6.19
N TRP A 54 6.50 -3.34 6.42
CA TRP A 54 7.35 -2.16 6.45
C TRP A 54 7.32 -1.40 5.12
N VAL A 55 7.42 -2.08 3.97
CA VAL A 55 7.34 -1.44 2.64
C VAL A 55 5.98 -0.79 2.43
N ILE A 56 4.88 -1.51 2.73
CA ILE A 56 3.52 -0.97 2.59
C ILE A 56 3.34 0.29 3.45
N ILE A 57 3.76 0.27 4.71
CA ILE A 57 3.65 1.44 5.60
C ILE A 57 4.51 2.60 5.09
N ARG A 58 5.74 2.31 4.66
CA ARG A 58 6.67 3.31 4.12
C ARG A 58 6.09 4.00 2.88
N LEU A 59 5.39 3.25 2.01
CA LEU A 59 4.73 3.80 0.83
C LEU A 59 3.73 4.91 1.16
N PHE A 60 3.01 4.82 2.27
CA PHE A 60 2.03 5.86 2.64
C PHE A 60 2.57 6.83 3.70
N LYS A 61 3.84 6.72 4.11
CA LYS A 61 4.41 7.45 5.26
C LYS A 61 4.58 8.95 5.06
N ASN A 62 4.73 9.46 3.84
CA ASN A 62 4.92 10.91 3.63
C ASN A 62 4.06 11.48 2.49
N ARG A 63 3.60 10.62 1.58
CA ARG A 63 2.89 11.00 0.37
C ARG A 63 1.78 9.99 0.10
N TYR A 64 0.72 10.46 -0.54
CA TYR A 64 -0.32 9.58 -1.04
C TYR A 64 0.20 8.77 -2.22
N ALA A 65 0.40 7.46 -2.04
CA ALA A 65 0.95 6.56 -3.05
C ALA A 65 -0.12 6.12 -4.07
N ASN A 66 0.33 5.77 -5.26
CA ASN A 66 -0.49 5.09 -6.25
C ASN A 66 -0.85 3.67 -5.75
N GLY A 67 -1.99 3.57 -5.07
CA GLY A 67 -2.52 2.31 -4.58
C GLY A 67 -2.89 1.33 -5.70
N ALA A 68 -3.19 1.80 -6.92
CA ALA A 68 -3.43 0.92 -8.06
C ALA A 68 -2.16 0.17 -8.47
N LEU A 69 -1.02 0.86 -8.57
CA LEU A 69 0.28 0.24 -8.85
C LEU A 69 0.68 -0.76 -7.76
N LEU A 70 0.50 -0.39 -6.48
CA LEU A 70 0.73 -1.33 -5.38
C LEU A 70 -0.16 -2.57 -5.52
N SER A 71 -1.44 -2.38 -5.83
CA SER A 71 -2.36 -3.49 -6.00
C SER A 71 -1.96 -4.42 -7.14
N SER A 72 -1.41 -3.90 -8.25
CA SER A 72 -0.96 -4.76 -9.35
C SER A 72 0.29 -5.58 -9.03
N PHE A 73 1.11 -5.16 -8.06
CA PHE A 73 2.34 -5.88 -7.71
C PHE A 73 2.13 -7.01 -6.73
N ILE A 74 1.06 -6.95 -5.92
CA ILE A 74 0.86 -7.91 -4.82
C ILE A 74 -0.40 -8.75 -5.00
N SER A 75 -1.13 -8.62 -6.11
CA SER A 75 -2.43 -9.28 -6.22
C SER A 75 -2.96 -9.49 -7.64
N GLU A 76 -3.62 -10.63 -7.81
CA GLU A 76 -4.41 -10.98 -8.99
C GLU A 76 -5.84 -10.45 -8.85
N THR A 77 -6.43 -10.02 -9.96
CA THR A 77 -7.83 -9.55 -9.98
C THR A 77 -8.77 -10.75 -9.94
N ILE A 78 -9.49 -10.96 -8.83
CA ILE A 78 -10.41 -12.11 -8.71
C ILE A 78 -11.88 -11.68 -8.64
N GLU A 79 -12.25 -10.68 -7.83
CA GLU A 79 -13.65 -10.23 -7.75
C GLU A 79 -13.76 -8.72 -7.55
N ARG A 80 -14.66 -8.08 -8.31
CA ARG A 80 -14.96 -6.65 -8.25
C ARG A 80 -16.38 -6.43 -7.78
N GLU A 81 -16.56 -5.71 -6.68
CA GLU A 81 -17.85 -5.32 -6.12
C GLU A 81 -18.02 -3.79 -6.25
N LYS A 82 -19.09 -3.34 -6.91
CA LYS A 82 -19.46 -1.92 -6.96
C LYS A 82 -20.29 -1.56 -5.73
N LYS A 83 -19.88 -0.53 -4.99
CA LYS A 83 -20.58 0.02 -3.84
C LYS A 83 -21.04 1.45 -4.12
N ALA A 84 -21.97 1.96 -3.32
CA ALA A 84 -22.43 3.33 -3.46
C ALA A 84 -21.31 4.36 -3.22
N ASP A 85 -20.33 4.00 -2.40
CA ASP A 85 -19.21 4.84 -1.98
C ASP A 85 -17.89 4.50 -2.71
N GLY A 86 -17.92 3.65 -3.74
CA GLY A 86 -16.72 3.33 -4.53
C GLY A 86 -16.68 1.88 -5.01
N ILE A 87 -15.47 1.34 -5.17
CA ILE A 87 -15.25 -0.01 -5.68
C ILE A 87 -14.39 -0.79 -4.69
N LEU A 88 -14.88 -1.97 -4.30
CA LEU A 88 -14.13 -2.93 -3.50
C LEU A 88 -13.63 -4.05 -4.41
N TYR A 89 -12.33 -4.31 -4.34
CA TYR A 89 -11.70 -5.44 -4.99
C TYR A 89 -11.36 -6.49 -3.95
N HIS A 90 -11.89 -7.69 -4.13
CA HIS A 90 -11.45 -8.90 -3.45
C HIS A 90 -10.44 -9.58 -4.36
N LYS A 91 -9.20 -9.65 -3.89
CA LYS A 91 -8.08 -10.10 -4.71
C LYS A 91 -7.39 -11.28 -4.06
N ARG A 92 -6.87 -12.17 -4.91
CA ARG A 92 -5.96 -13.22 -4.46
C ARG A 92 -4.56 -12.65 -4.44
N ASN A 93 -3.80 -12.93 -3.38
CA ASN A 93 -2.40 -12.57 -3.37
C ASN A 93 -1.66 -13.36 -4.46
N GLN A 94 -0.84 -12.68 -5.25
CA GLN A 94 -0.12 -13.29 -6.36
C GLN A 94 1.11 -14.07 -5.89
N TYR A 95 1.71 -13.68 -4.76
CA TYR A 95 3.07 -14.11 -4.41
C TYR A 95 3.30 -14.48 -2.95
N ARG A 96 2.28 -14.39 -2.08
CA ARG A 96 2.44 -14.86 -0.70
C ARG A 96 1.30 -15.77 -0.26
N ASP A 97 1.67 -16.96 0.16
CA ASP A 97 0.77 -17.97 0.71
C ASP A 97 0.41 -17.71 2.19
N ASP A 98 1.14 -16.80 2.84
CA ASP A 98 0.89 -16.36 4.21
C ASP A 98 -0.20 -15.28 4.30
N VAL A 99 -0.77 -14.83 3.18
CA VAL A 99 -1.91 -13.91 3.13
C VAL A 99 -3.14 -14.63 2.59
N LYS A 100 -4.13 -14.82 3.45
CA LYS A 100 -5.36 -15.57 3.17
C LYS A 100 -6.34 -14.77 2.31
N SER A 101 -6.49 -13.49 2.59
CA SER A 101 -7.41 -12.61 1.89
C SER A 101 -6.79 -11.23 1.74
N LEU A 102 -7.04 -10.58 0.60
CA LEU A 102 -6.53 -9.25 0.31
C LEU A 102 -7.64 -8.41 -0.32
N GLN A 103 -7.81 -7.21 0.21
CA GLN A 103 -8.85 -6.28 -0.19
C GLN A 103 -8.26 -4.91 -0.48
N PHE A 104 -8.73 -4.30 -1.56
CA PHE A 104 -8.44 -2.91 -1.90
C PHE A 104 -9.74 -2.16 -2.11
N LYS A 105 -9.90 -1.01 -1.44
CA LYS A 105 -11.02 -0.12 -1.70
C LYS A 105 -10.54 1.17 -2.33
N TYR A 106 -11.24 1.58 -3.37
CA TYR A 106 -11.14 2.88 -4.00
C TYR A 106 -12.47 3.61 -3.81
N ASP A 107 -12.43 4.91 -3.56
CA ASP A 107 -13.64 5.74 -3.43
C ASP A 107 -14.30 5.98 -4.80
N SER A 108 -15.38 6.76 -4.82
CA SER A 108 -16.09 7.11 -6.06
C SER A 108 -15.31 8.03 -6.99
N ALA A 109 -14.22 8.63 -6.54
CA ALA A 109 -13.28 9.42 -7.32
C ALA A 109 -12.03 8.62 -7.73
N ASP A 110 -12.10 7.28 -7.59
CA ASP A 110 -11.02 6.33 -7.87
C ASP A 110 -9.74 6.53 -7.03
N HIS A 111 -9.85 7.25 -5.91
CA HIS A 111 -8.75 7.37 -4.95
C HIS A 111 -8.71 6.12 -4.05
N PHE A 112 -7.53 5.55 -3.89
CA PHE A 112 -7.25 4.51 -2.88
C PHE A 112 -7.66 4.95 -1.46
N GLU A 113 -8.59 4.22 -0.85
CA GLU A 113 -8.99 4.43 0.54
C GLU A 113 -8.24 3.51 1.49
N TYR A 114 -8.16 2.21 1.18
CA TYR A 114 -7.47 1.27 2.05
C TYR A 114 -7.00 0.00 1.35
N LEU A 115 -6.00 -0.62 1.97
CA LEU A 115 -5.59 -2.01 1.78
C LEU A 115 -5.85 -2.75 3.10
N ALA A 116 -6.42 -3.95 3.02
CA ALA A 116 -6.61 -4.82 4.17
C ALA A 116 -6.32 -6.27 3.81
N PHE A 117 -5.74 -7.01 4.75
CA PHE A 117 -5.49 -8.43 4.57
C PHE A 117 -5.57 -9.23 5.87
N GLU A 118 -5.82 -10.53 5.71
CA GLU A 118 -5.77 -11.51 6.79
C GLU A 118 -4.64 -12.50 6.56
N ILE A 119 -4.02 -12.96 7.65
CA ILE A 119 -3.06 -14.08 7.63
C ILE A 119 -3.69 -15.31 8.29
N PRO A 120 -3.45 -16.54 7.77
CA PRO A 120 -4.08 -17.75 8.28
C PRO A 120 -3.42 -18.30 9.56
N TYR A 121 -2.17 -17.93 9.85
CA TYR A 121 -1.38 -18.47 10.95
C TYR A 121 -0.94 -17.40 11.94
N LEU A 122 -1.19 -17.64 13.23
CA LEU A 122 -0.80 -16.77 14.35
C LEU A 122 0.68 -16.93 14.79
N LEU A 123 1.53 -17.55 13.97
CA LEU A 123 2.97 -17.68 14.29
C LEU A 123 3.70 -16.33 14.19
N VAL A 124 3.11 -15.36 13.49
CA VAL A 124 3.59 -13.98 13.42
C VAL A 124 2.47 -13.08 13.92
N ASP A 125 2.68 -12.42 15.05
CA ASP A 125 1.74 -11.42 15.55
C ASP A 125 1.93 -10.12 14.74
N ILE A 126 0.93 -9.78 13.93
CA ILE A 126 0.94 -8.54 13.16
C ILE A 126 1.03 -7.34 14.11
N THR A 127 0.40 -7.39 15.27
CA THR A 127 0.40 -6.30 16.27
C THR A 127 1.84 -5.97 16.70
N ASP A 128 2.59 -6.99 17.13
CA ASP A 128 3.99 -6.84 17.53
C ASP A 128 4.84 -6.36 16.36
N THR A 129 4.59 -6.87 15.16
CA THR A 129 5.29 -6.46 13.94
C THR A 129 5.06 -4.97 13.63
N ILE A 130 3.84 -4.48 13.80
CA ILE A 130 3.51 -3.07 13.61
C ILE A 130 4.16 -2.21 14.68
N GLU A 131 4.13 -2.63 15.94
CA GLU A 131 4.76 -1.90 17.04
C GLU A 131 6.27 -1.79 16.87
N ASP A 132 6.92 -2.88 16.45
CA ASP A 132 8.33 -2.88 16.04
C ASP A 132 8.64 -1.87 14.93
N ILE A 133 7.81 -1.83 13.88
CA ILE A 133 7.99 -0.92 12.73
C ILE A 133 7.81 0.55 13.17
N LEU A 134 6.94 0.80 14.15
CA LEU A 134 6.58 2.13 14.62
C LEU A 134 7.35 2.60 15.85
N ASN A 135 8.27 1.79 16.39
CA ASN A 135 8.97 2.05 17.66
C ASN A 135 9.60 3.46 17.74
N ASP A 136 10.10 3.98 16.62
CA ASP A 136 10.72 5.33 16.55
C ASP A 136 9.75 6.44 16.10
N GLN A 137 8.45 6.17 16.00
CA GLN A 137 7.45 7.11 15.50
C GLN A 137 6.48 7.54 16.59
N ARG A 138 6.08 8.82 16.57
CA ARG A 138 5.02 9.31 17.46
C ARG A 138 3.66 8.90 16.90
N TYR A 139 2.97 8.00 17.59
CA TYR A 139 1.62 7.56 17.27
C TYR A 139 0.69 7.57 18.49
N LEU A 140 -0.61 7.73 18.24
CA LEU A 140 -1.67 7.50 19.21
C LEU A 140 -2.27 6.12 18.96
N LYS A 141 -2.27 5.27 20.00
CA LYS A 141 -2.97 3.97 19.96
C LYS A 141 -4.35 4.09 20.59
N ASN A 142 -5.39 3.66 19.87
CA ASN A 142 -6.75 3.53 20.40
C ASN A 142 -7.30 2.15 20.02
N ASN A 143 -7.34 1.25 21.01
CA ASN A 143 -7.58 -0.18 20.80
C ASN A 143 -6.60 -0.75 19.75
N ASN A 144 -7.15 -1.32 18.68
CA ASN A 144 -6.40 -1.93 17.57
C ASN A 144 -5.97 -0.90 16.52
N ARG A 145 -6.20 0.40 16.73
CA ARG A 145 -5.89 1.46 15.77
C ARG A 145 -4.66 2.27 16.17
N TYR A 146 -3.81 2.51 15.18
CA TYR A 146 -2.60 3.31 15.25
C TYR A 146 -2.80 4.55 14.38
N ILE A 147 -2.81 5.72 15.01
CA ILE A 147 -2.93 7.02 14.33
C ILE A 147 -1.57 7.70 14.39
N LEU A 148 -0.92 7.81 13.24
CA LEU A 148 0.38 8.47 13.12
C LEU A 148 0.19 9.99 13.19
N ASN A 149 1.00 10.67 14.00
CA ASN A 149 1.01 12.13 14.05
C ASN A 149 1.97 12.69 13.00
N SER A 150 1.66 12.47 11.72
CA SER A 150 2.50 12.83 10.58
C SER A 150 1.69 13.14 9.32
N ASP A 151 2.35 13.78 8.37
CA ASP A 151 1.84 14.05 7.00
C ASP A 151 1.85 12.81 6.10
N SER A 152 2.00 11.65 6.72
CA SER A 152 1.80 10.35 6.13
C SER A 152 0.43 10.32 5.52
N GLY A 153 0.24 10.06 4.23
CA GLY A 153 -1.11 9.84 3.69
C GLY A 153 -1.95 8.79 4.43
N ILE A 154 -1.40 8.07 5.41
CA ILE A 154 -2.08 7.20 6.39
C ILE A 154 -3.04 8.00 7.29
N GLU A 155 -4.32 7.66 7.23
CA GLU A 155 -5.33 8.14 8.17
C GLU A 155 -5.26 7.39 9.49
N TYR A 156 -5.17 6.06 9.43
CA TYR A 156 -4.88 5.15 10.53
C TYR A 156 -4.43 3.78 9.98
N MET A 157 -3.75 3.00 10.81
CA MET A 157 -3.62 1.56 10.63
C MET A 157 -4.48 0.84 11.68
N GLU A 158 -5.06 -0.29 11.32
CA GLU A 158 -5.79 -1.17 12.22
C GLU A 158 -5.14 -2.55 12.18
N ALA A 159 -4.73 -3.07 13.33
CA ALA A 159 -4.04 -4.34 13.42
C ALA A 159 -4.57 -5.19 14.58
N SER A 160 -4.71 -6.48 14.32
CA SER A 160 -4.87 -7.54 15.31
C SER A 160 -3.92 -8.68 14.93
N PRO A 161 -3.74 -9.71 15.77
CA PRO A 161 -2.75 -10.76 15.49
C PRO A 161 -2.83 -11.40 14.11
N SER A 162 -4.03 -11.48 13.51
CA SER A 162 -4.25 -12.08 12.18
C SER A 162 -4.78 -11.13 11.11
N PHE A 163 -4.90 -9.83 11.40
CA PHE A 163 -5.47 -8.85 10.48
C PHE A 163 -4.66 -7.56 10.43
N PHE A 164 -4.49 -7.04 9.22
CA PHE A 164 -3.93 -5.72 8.98
C PHE A 164 -4.82 -4.91 8.06
N LYS A 165 -4.95 -3.61 8.34
CA LYS A 165 -5.53 -2.62 7.44
C LYS A 165 -4.74 -1.32 7.52
N LEU A 166 -4.41 -0.77 6.36
CA LEU A 166 -3.90 0.59 6.22
C LEU A 166 -4.96 1.41 5.50
N LYS A 167 -5.50 2.43 6.19
CA LYS A 167 -6.37 3.42 5.57
C LYS A 167 -5.55 4.65 5.22
N ALA A 168 -5.68 5.11 3.99
CA ALA A 168 -5.07 6.33 3.49
C ALA A 168 -6.13 7.38 3.14
N ASN A 169 -5.74 8.65 3.15
CA ASN A 169 -6.58 9.77 2.78
C ASN A 169 -5.74 10.82 2.05
N MET A 170 -6.11 11.09 0.79
CA MET A 170 -5.41 12.06 -0.05
C MET A 170 -5.36 13.46 0.57
N ASN A 171 -6.45 13.89 1.24
CA ASN A 171 -6.56 15.23 1.83
C ASN A 171 -5.69 15.43 3.09
N LYS A 172 -5.20 14.35 3.70
CA LYS A 172 -4.22 14.40 4.80
C LYS A 172 -2.78 14.51 4.29
N SER A 173 -2.51 14.16 3.04
CA SER A 173 -1.17 14.27 2.48
C SER A 173 -0.88 15.73 2.15
N LYS A 174 0.16 16.29 2.77
CA LYS A 174 0.57 17.71 2.62
C LYS A 174 0.99 18.13 1.20
N ARG A 175 0.97 17.25 0.20
CA ARG A 175 1.33 17.59 -1.18
C ARG A 175 0.16 18.19 -1.99
N PHE A 176 -1.07 18.11 -1.47
CA PHE A 176 -2.27 18.72 -2.07
C PHE A 176 -2.73 20.01 -1.38
N HIS A 177 -1.94 20.53 -0.42
CA HIS A 177 -2.11 21.84 0.23
C HIS A 177 -0.90 22.74 -0.03
#